data_AF-A0AAW8ANB8-F1
#
_entry.id   AF-A0AAW8ANB8-F1
#
_cell.length_a   1.000
_cell.length_b   1.000
_cell.length_c   1.000
_cell.angle_alpha   90.00
_cell.angle_beta   90.00
_cell.angle_gamma   90.00
#
_symmetry.space_group_name_H-M   'P 1'
#
loop_
_entity.id
_entity.type
_entity.pdbx_description
1 polymer ?
#
loop_
_entity_poly.entity_id
_entity_poly.type
_entity_poly.pdbx_seq_one_letter_code
_entity_poly.pdbx_strand_id
1 'polypeptide(L)'
;MYYSEGRDSLVDFSNPHIVLHGSIFSKKLAGKFSSLNDLRESRIAVQKGDVMDEIASNELVGSEIVRVEYPEIALRMLNEGQV
;
A
#
# COMPACT_ATOMS: atom_id res chain seq x y z
N MET A 1 5.61 -13.82 -2.76
CA MET A 1 6.37 -12.65 -2.26
C MET A 1 6.71 -11.78 -3.44
N TYR A 2 6.54 -10.46 -3.34
CA TYR A 2 6.96 -9.55 -4.40
C TYR A 2 8.42 -9.16 -4.20
N TYR A 3 9.11 -8.94 -5.32
CA TYR A 3 10.49 -8.49 -5.35
C TYR A 3 10.63 -7.10 -4.70
N SER A 4 11.65 -6.94 -3.86
CA SER A 4 12.22 -5.66 -3.43
C SER A 4 13.70 -5.87 -3.15
N GLU A 5 14.53 -4.83 -3.25
CA GLU A 5 15.98 -4.95 -3.00
C GLU A 5 16.28 -5.51 -1.61
N GLY A 6 15.48 -5.12 -0.61
CA GLY A 6 15.60 -5.64 0.76
C GLY A 6 15.36 -7.15 0.84
N ARG A 7 14.42 -7.68 0.06
CA ARG A 7 14.07 -9.12 0.06
C ARG A 7 15.00 -9.97 -0.79
N ASP A 8 15.52 -9.40 -1.87
CA ASP A 8 16.51 -10.05 -2.73
C ASP A 8 17.79 -10.39 -1.95
N SER A 9 18.11 -9.62 -0.91
CA SER A 9 19.21 -9.94 0.01
C SER A 9 18.98 -11.17 0.90
N LEU A 10 17.74 -11.65 1.01
CA LEU A 10 17.34 -12.73 1.92
C LEU A 10 17.01 -14.04 1.19
N VAL A 11 16.59 -13.96 -0.07
CA VAL A 11 16.19 -15.11 -0.89
C VAL A 11 16.46 -14.85 -2.38
N ASP A 12 16.61 -15.92 -3.15
CA ASP A 12 16.70 -15.84 -4.61
C ASP A 12 15.30 -15.82 -5.25
N PHE A 13 15.05 -14.83 -6.12
CA PHE A 13 13.85 -14.77 -6.93
C PHE A 13 14.06 -15.41 -8.31
N SER A 14 13.01 -16.07 -8.83
CA SER A 14 13.00 -16.51 -10.23
C SER A 14 12.80 -15.32 -11.17
N ASN A 15 12.91 -15.57 -12.48
CA ASN A 15 12.48 -14.60 -13.48
C ASN A 15 11.01 -14.19 -13.24
N PRO A 16 10.67 -12.89 -13.37
CA PRO A 16 9.32 -12.41 -13.18
C PRO A 16 8.42 -12.94 -14.30
N HIS A 17 7.26 -13.46 -13.92
CA HIS A 17 6.23 -13.95 -14.84
C HIS A 17 5.02 -13.00 -14.93
N ILE A 18 4.89 -12.07 -13.98
CA ILE A 18 3.84 -11.05 -13.90
C ILE A 18 4.44 -9.75 -13.37
N VAL A 19 3.97 -8.62 -13.92
CA VAL A 19 4.20 -7.29 -13.35
C VAL A 19 2.92 -6.85 -12.64
N LEU A 20 3.01 -6.62 -11.33
CA LEU A 20 1.90 -6.11 -10.53
C LEU A 20 2.10 -4.62 -10.25
N HIS A 21 1.09 -3.82 -10.55
CA HIS A 21 1.06 -2.39 -10.22
C HIS A 21 0.22 -2.17 -8.97
N GLY A 22 0.75 -1.37 -8.03
CA GLY A 22 -0.05 -0.82 -6.93
C GLY A 22 -1.07 0.20 -7.44
N SER A 23 -2.14 0.41 -6.69
CA SER A 23 -3.17 1.40 -7.01
C SER A 23 -3.75 2.02 -5.75
N ILE A 24 -4.09 3.30 -5.83
CA ILE A 24 -4.78 4.02 -4.77
C ILE A 24 -6.28 3.80 -4.95
N PHE A 25 -6.95 3.37 -3.89
CA PHE A 25 -8.41 3.25 -3.84
C PHE A 25 -8.96 4.29 -2.87
N SER A 26 -9.96 5.05 -3.32
CA SER A 26 -10.62 6.07 -2.50
C SER A 26 -12.12 6.07 -2.75
N LYS A 27 -12.89 6.67 -1.84
CA LYS A 27 -14.32 6.94 -2.08
C LYS A 27 -14.47 7.96 -3.21
N LYS A 28 -15.51 7.82 -4.04
CA LYS A 28 -15.77 8.71 -5.19
C LYS A 28 -15.76 10.21 -4.87
N LEU A 29 -16.14 10.59 -3.64
CA LEU A 29 -16.23 11.99 -3.21
C LEU A 29 -14.93 12.53 -2.58
N ALA A 30 -13.94 11.68 -2.33
CA ALA A 30 -12.70 12.04 -1.63
C ALA A 30 -11.69 12.82 -2.48
N GLY A 31 -12.00 13.11 -3.75
CA GLY A 31 -11.10 13.81 -4.67
C GLY A 31 -10.26 12.85 -5.52
N LYS A 32 -9.33 13.43 -6.30
CA LYS A 32 -8.39 12.67 -7.14
C LYS A 32 -7.02 12.65 -6.49
N PHE A 33 -6.46 11.46 -6.36
CA PHE A 33 -5.07 11.25 -5.94
C PHE A 33 -4.28 10.83 -7.17
N SER A 34 -3.21 11.56 -7.46
CA SER A 34 -2.32 11.38 -8.61
C SER A 34 -0.94 10.88 -8.20
N SER A 35 -0.59 11.04 -6.94
CA SER A 35 0.69 10.62 -6.36
C SER A 35 0.53 10.21 -4.90
N LEU A 36 1.53 9.52 -4.36
CA LEU A 36 1.60 9.20 -2.92
C LEU A 36 1.69 10.47 -2.06
N ASN A 37 2.25 11.57 -2.57
CA ASN A 37 2.28 12.84 -1.84
C ASN A 37 0.88 13.42 -1.58
N ASP A 38 -0.09 13.09 -2.44
CA ASP A 38 -1.48 13.54 -2.27
C ASP A 38 -2.17 12.84 -1.09
N LEU A 39 -1.56 11.76 -0.57
CA LEU A 39 -2.07 10.99 0.56
C LEU A 39 -1.53 11.46 1.91
N ARG A 40 -0.66 12.48 1.94
CA ARG A 40 -0.18 13.05 3.21
C ARG A 40 -1.35 13.48 4.09
N GLU A 41 -1.20 13.32 5.40
CA GLU A 41 -2.24 13.63 6.39
C GLU A 41 -3.53 12.77 6.28
N SER A 42 -3.58 11.83 5.35
CA SER A 42 -4.70 10.88 5.23
C SER A 42 -4.50 9.68 6.17
N ARG A 43 -5.60 8.97 6.44
CA ARG A 43 -5.57 7.67 7.09
C ARG A 43 -5.60 6.59 6.01
N ILE A 44 -4.63 5.67 6.02
CA ILE A 44 -4.38 4.79 4.88
C ILE A 44 -4.23 3.35 5.38
N ALA A 45 -5.03 2.44 4.82
CA ALA A 45 -4.89 1.01 5.09
C ALA A 45 -3.99 0.33 4.04
N VAL A 46 -3.01 -0.45 4.50
CA VAL A 46 -2.12 -1.25 3.65
C VAL A 46 -1.94 -2.66 4.20
N GLN A 47 -1.68 -3.63 3.32
CA GLN A 47 -1.36 -4.99 3.76
C GLN A 47 0.02 -5.02 4.44
N LYS A 48 0.05 -5.50 5.69
CA LYS A 48 1.25 -5.64 6.49
C LYS A 48 2.28 -6.52 5.80
N GLY A 49 3.53 -6.05 5.74
CA GLY A 49 4.65 -6.80 5.18
C GLY A 49 4.59 -6.96 3.65
N ASP A 50 3.68 -6.27 2.96
CA ASP A 50 3.71 -6.17 1.50
C ASP A 50 4.64 -5.04 1.03
N VAL A 51 4.97 -4.96 -0.25
CA VAL A 51 5.78 -3.88 -0.85
C VAL A 51 5.15 -2.52 -0.59
N MET A 52 3.81 -2.42 -0.61
CA MET A 52 3.13 -1.16 -0.30
C MET A 52 3.30 -0.74 1.17
N ASP A 53 3.52 -1.66 2.11
CA ASP A 53 3.84 -1.32 3.51
C ASP A 53 5.27 -0.77 3.64
N GLU A 54 6.22 -1.35 2.90
CA GLU A 54 7.59 -0.83 2.79
C GLU A 54 7.58 0.60 2.20
N ILE A 55 6.86 0.82 1.10
CA ILE A 55 6.73 2.14 0.47
C ILE A 55 6.00 3.13 1.38
N ALA A 56 4.88 2.73 2.01
CA ALA A 56 4.13 3.60 2.92
C ALA A 56 4.99 4.07 4.09
N SER A 57 5.83 3.18 4.63
CA SER A 57 6.73 3.51 5.74
C SER A 57 7.80 4.55 5.36
N ASN A 58 8.17 4.62 4.08
CA ASN A 58 9.23 5.51 3.59
C ASN A 58 8.69 6.82 2.96
N GLU A 59 7.59 6.74 2.21
CA GLU A 59 7.10 7.84 1.37
C GLU A 59 5.88 8.57 1.96
N LEU A 60 5.09 7.90 2.81
CA LEU A 60 3.86 8.47 3.38
C LEU A 60 4.07 9.05 4.78
N VAL A 61 5.27 9.55 5.05
CA VAL A 61 5.64 10.19 6.31
C VAL A 61 4.69 11.36 6.62
N GLY A 62 3.95 11.23 7.72
CA GLY A 62 2.90 12.19 8.13
C GLY A 62 1.46 11.70 7.93
N SER A 63 1.27 10.52 7.33
CA SER A 63 -0.04 9.85 7.22
C SER A 63 -0.23 8.84 8.36
N GLU A 64 -1.47 8.57 8.76
CA GLU A 64 -1.76 7.48 9.70
C GLU A 64 -1.85 6.16 8.95
N ILE A 65 -0.86 5.29 9.11
CA ILE A 65 -0.80 3.99 8.42
C ILE A 65 -1.45 2.90 9.28
N VAL A 66 -2.54 2.35 8.79
CA VAL A 66 -3.24 1.20 9.37
C VAL A 66 -2.80 -0.08 8.65
N ARG A 67 -2.09 -0.96 9.35
CA ARG A 67 -1.61 -2.22 8.79
C ARG A 67 -2.62 -3.34 9.03
N VAL A 68 -3.02 -4.03 7.96
CA VAL A 68 -3.98 -5.15 8.01
C VAL A 68 -3.35 -6.43 7.44
N GLU A 69 -3.87 -7.59 7.81
CA GLU A 69 -3.30 -8.88 7.37
C GLU A 69 -3.55 -9.17 5.87
N TYR A 70 -4.68 -8.71 5.31
CA TYR A 70 -5.07 -8.99 3.93
C TYR A 70 -5.64 -7.75 3.20
N PRO A 71 -5.44 -7.61 1.86
CA PRO A 71 -5.95 -6.47 1.09
C PRO A 71 -7.47 -6.29 1.17
N GLU A 72 -8.21 -7.40 1.29
CA GLU A 72 -9.66 -7.38 1.44
C GLU A 72 -10.12 -6.64 2.71
N ILE A 73 -9.32 -6.67 3.78
CA ILE A 73 -9.61 -5.96 5.01
C ILE A 73 -9.45 -4.46 4.76
N ALA A 74 -8.36 -4.03 4.09
CA ALA A 74 -8.15 -2.62 3.74
C ALA A 74 -9.30 -2.07 2.88
N LEU A 75 -9.75 -2.83 1.88
CA LEU A 75 -10.89 -2.43 1.04
C LEU A 75 -12.21 -2.36 1.83
N ARG A 76 -12.42 -3.28 2.77
CA ARG A 76 -13.59 -3.24 3.67
C ARG A 76 -13.57 -2.01 4.58
N MET A 77 -12.42 -1.71 5.20
CA MET A 77 -12.23 -0.52 6.03
C MET A 77 -12.49 0.76 5.24
N LEU A 78 -11.99 0.83 4.00
CA LEU A 78 -12.26 1.95 3.09
C LEU A 78 -13.76 2.10 2.82
N ASN A 79 -14.46 0.99 2.53
CA ASN A 79 -15.90 1.02 2.31
C ASN A 79 -16.66 1.52 3.55
N GLU A 80 -16.29 1.03 4.74
CA GLU A 80 -16.87 1.42 6.03
C GLU A 80 -16.50 2.85 6.46
N GLY A 81 -15.54 3.51 5.79
CA GLY A 81 -15.08 4.86 6.13
C GLY A 81 -14.20 4.90 7.38
N GLN A 82 -13.56 3.79 7.69
CA GLN A 82 -12.55 3.72 8.75
C GLN A 82 -11.20 4.25 8.28
N VAL A 83 -10.97 4.25 6.96
CA VAL A 83 -9.86 4.88 6.23
C VAL A 83 -10.39 5.55 4.97
#